data_AF-A0A7E5A171-F1
#
_entry.id   AF-A0A7E5A171-F1
#
_cell.length_a   1.000
_cell.length_b   1.000
_cell.length_c   1.000
_cell.angle_alpha   90.00
_cell.angle_beta   90.00
_cell.angle_gamma   90.00
#
_symmetry.space_group_name_H-M   'P 1'
#
loop_
_entity.id
_entity.type
_entity.pdbx_description
1 polymer ?
#
loop_
_entity_poly.entity_id
_entity_poly.type
_entity_poly.pdbx_seq_one_letter_code
_entity_poly.pdbx_strand_id
1 'polypeptide(L)'
;MQLYVSKRDNLTSFVSDIVQAVVPRRSVAHTIMQKKPARITAIDCHDAAIKAFDRECAPFGENPNAITMASFLANLCEIVRDPKPILEQIAVKCADGSKFTDVL
;
A
#
# COMPACT_ATOMS: atom_id res chain seq x y z
N MET A 1 -15.51 19.62 -17.57
CA MET A 1 -15.90 18.25 -17.18
C MET A 1 -14.87 17.74 -16.20
N GLN A 2 -15.10 17.93 -14.90
CA GLN A 2 -14.17 17.53 -13.83
C GLN A 2 -14.38 16.03 -13.57
N LEU A 3 -13.39 15.21 -13.91
CA LEU A 3 -13.38 13.79 -13.66
C LEU A 3 -13.33 13.56 -12.14
N TYR A 4 -14.48 13.20 -11.55
CA TYR A 4 -14.54 12.54 -10.27
C TYR A 4 -13.90 11.14 -10.44
N VAL A 5 -12.57 11.07 -10.39
CA VAL A 5 -11.87 9.80 -10.17
C VAL A 5 -12.29 9.33 -8.78
N SER A 6 -12.95 8.19 -8.69
CA SER A 6 -13.61 7.78 -7.45
C SER A 6 -12.56 7.53 -6.36
N LYS A 7 -12.88 7.83 -5.10
CA LYS A 7 -11.98 7.66 -3.94
C LYS A 7 -11.40 6.23 -3.82
N ARG A 8 -12.05 5.21 -4.41
CA ARG A 8 -11.57 3.82 -4.50
C ARG A 8 -10.51 3.59 -5.59
N ASP A 9 -10.55 4.38 -6.65
CA ASP A 9 -9.58 4.31 -7.75
C ASP A 9 -8.21 4.83 -7.29
N ASN A 10 -8.19 5.82 -6.39
CA ASN A 10 -6.94 6.35 -5.82
C ASN A 10 -6.16 5.33 -4.97
N LEU A 11 -6.82 4.59 -4.07
CA LEU A 11 -6.15 3.55 -3.26
C LEU A 11 -5.64 2.41 -4.13
N THR A 12 -6.48 1.93 -5.05
CA THR A 12 -6.13 0.81 -5.93
C THR A 12 -4.97 1.18 -6.86
N SER A 13 -4.97 2.40 -7.39
CA SER A 13 -3.87 2.94 -8.19
C SER A 13 -2.59 3.08 -7.36
N PHE A 14 -2.68 3.64 -6.15
CA PHE A 14 -1.54 3.80 -5.26
C PHE A 14 -0.88 2.46 -4.92
N VAL A 15 -1.68 1.46 -4.54
CA VAL A 15 -1.16 0.13 -4.22
C VAL A 15 -0.60 -0.53 -5.48
N SER A 16 -1.31 -0.42 -6.61
CA SER A 16 -0.83 -0.95 -7.89
C SER A 16 0.55 -0.38 -8.25
N ASP A 17 0.77 0.91 -8.05
CA ASP A 17 2.05 1.57 -8.33
C ASP A 17 3.17 1.04 -7.43
N ILE A 18 2.94 0.94 -6.12
CA ILE A 18 3.92 0.37 -5.18
C ILE A 18 4.23 -1.08 -5.58
N VAL A 19 3.20 -1.88 -5.85
CA VAL A 19 3.37 -3.28 -6.22
C VAL A 19 4.16 -3.42 -7.52
N GLN A 20 3.88 -2.60 -8.54
CA GLN A 20 4.61 -2.64 -9.81
C GLN A 20 6.06 -2.17 -9.67
N ALA A 21 6.33 -1.20 -8.79
CA ALA A 21 7.68 -0.72 -8.52
C ALA A 21 8.55 -1.75 -7.77
N VAL A 22 7.94 -2.49 -6.84
CA VAL A 22 8.65 -3.44 -5.98
C VAL A 22 8.68 -4.86 -6.57
N VAL A 23 7.69 -5.24 -7.38
CA VAL A 23 7.53 -6.61 -7.91
C VAL A 23 7.65 -6.61 -9.43
N PRO A 24 8.80 -7.06 -9.99
CA PRO A 24 9.06 -6.97 -11.43
C PRO A 24 8.16 -7.89 -12.27
N ARG A 25 7.62 -8.96 -11.70
CA ARG A 25 6.76 -9.91 -12.42
C ARG A 25 5.28 -9.53 -12.31
N ARG A 26 4.67 -9.15 -13.44
CA ARG A 26 3.25 -8.75 -13.54
C ARG A 26 2.26 -9.80 -13.01
N SER A 27 2.53 -11.09 -13.18
CA SER A 27 1.67 -12.17 -12.67
C SER A 27 1.66 -12.24 -11.13
N VAL A 28 2.80 -11.93 -10.52
CA VAL A 28 2.96 -11.89 -9.05
C VAL A 28 2.29 -10.63 -8.50
N ALA A 29 2.49 -9.48 -9.16
CA ALA A 29 1.79 -8.23 -8.84
C ALA A 29 0.27 -8.39 -8.85
N HIS A 30 -0.28 -9.05 -9.88
CA HIS A 30 -1.72 -9.31 -9.97
C HIS A 30 -2.24 -10.17 -8.81
N THR A 31 -1.45 -11.16 -8.38
CA THR A 31 -1.82 -12.04 -7.26
C THR A 31 -1.85 -11.30 -5.93
N ILE A 32 -0.86 -10.41 -5.69
CA ILE A 32 -0.80 -9.54 -4.51
C ILE A 32 -2.06 -8.65 -4.42
N MET A 33 -2.55 -8.17 -5.56
CA MET A 33 -3.70 -7.28 -5.62
C MET A 33 -5.06 -7.99 -5.40
N GLN A 34 -5.13 -9.32 -5.53
CA GLN A 34 -6.40 -10.06 -5.53
C GLN A 34 -6.65 -10.92 -4.29
N LYS A 35 -5.60 -11.29 -3.55
CA LYS A 35 -5.73 -12.22 -2.42
C LYS A 35 -5.53 -11.49 -1.12
N LYS A 36 -6.22 -11.88 -0.05
CA LYS A 36 -5.82 -11.52 1.31
C LYS A 36 -4.83 -12.57 1.82
N PRO A 37 -3.82 -12.19 2.61
CA PRO A 37 -2.91 -13.17 3.16
C PRO A 37 -3.68 -14.06 4.15
N ALA A 38 -3.56 -15.38 4.00
CA ALA A 38 -4.19 -16.33 4.93
C ALA A 38 -3.51 -16.30 6.31
N ARG A 39 -2.20 -16.02 6.32
CA ARG A 39 -1.38 -15.77 7.51
C ARG A 39 -0.28 -14.78 7.15
N ILE A 40 0.11 -13.96 8.12
CA ILE A 40 1.23 -13.03 8.00
C ILE A 40 2.41 -13.65 8.75
N THR A 41 3.43 -14.06 8.01
CA THR A 41 4.68 -14.65 8.52
C THR A 41 5.82 -13.63 8.52
N ALA A 42 5.79 -12.67 7.58
CA ALA A 42 6.75 -11.57 7.50
C ALA A 42 6.37 -10.40 8.42
N ILE A 43 6.24 -10.67 9.73
CA ILE A 43 5.72 -9.73 10.74
C ILE A 43 6.55 -8.44 10.79
N ASP A 44 7.88 -8.54 10.84
CA ASP A 44 8.75 -7.37 10.95
C ASP A 44 8.66 -6.45 9.73
N CYS A 45 8.55 -7.04 8.54
CA CYS A 45 8.33 -6.27 7.31
C CYS A 45 6.97 -5.57 7.35
N HIS A 46 5.93 -6.30 7.77
CA HIS A 46 4.56 -5.78 7.79
C HIS A 46 4.40 -4.63 8.79
N ASP A 47 4.96 -4.76 9.99
CA ASP A 47 4.97 -3.73 11.02
C ASP A 47 5.72 -2.47 10.54
N ALA A 48 6.90 -2.63 9.94
CA ALA A 48 7.65 -1.51 9.38
C ALA A 48 6.88 -0.78 8.27
N ALA A 49 6.22 -1.52 7.37
CA ALA A 49 5.44 -0.96 6.28
C ALA A 49 4.20 -0.21 6.78
N ILE A 50 3.47 -0.76 7.78
CA ILE A 50 2.33 -0.07 8.41
C ILE A 50 2.80 1.24 9.06
N LYS A 51 3.86 1.20 9.86
CA LYS A 51 4.38 2.39 10.55
C LYS A 51 4.84 3.47 9.57
N ALA A 52 5.45 3.08 8.45
CA ALA A 52 5.83 4.04 7.42
C ALA A 52 4.61 4.66 6.74
N PHE A 53 3.60 3.86 6.38
CA PHE A 53 2.38 4.41 5.77
C PHE A 53 1.64 5.35 6.74
N ASP A 54 1.53 4.98 8.01
CA ASP A 54 0.92 5.81 9.06
C ASP A 54 1.62 7.18 9.18
N ARG A 55 2.95 7.16 9.19
CA ARG A 55 3.78 8.38 9.31
C ARG A 55 3.76 9.26 8.06
N GLU A 56 3.91 8.65 6.88
CA GLU A 56 4.18 9.38 5.64
C GLU A 56 2.90 9.75 4.87
N CYS A 57 1.86 8.93 4.95
CA CYS A 57 0.69 9.04 4.06
C CYS A 57 -0.55 9.58 4.76
N ALA A 58 -1.00 8.89 5.82
CA ALA A 58 -2.13 9.28 6.65
C ALA A 58 -2.21 8.38 7.89
N PRO A 59 -2.69 8.91 9.03
CA PRO A 59 -2.93 8.11 10.23
C PRO A 59 -3.86 6.93 9.92
N PHE A 60 -3.45 5.72 10.28
CA PHE A 60 -4.21 4.49 10.07
C PHE A 60 -5.59 4.54 10.76
N GLY A 61 -5.67 5.18 11.92
CA GLY A 61 -6.91 5.29 12.70
C GLY A 61 -7.99 6.16 12.06
N GLU A 62 -7.62 7.05 11.14
CA GLU A 62 -8.53 7.99 10.48
C GLU A 62 -8.80 7.60 9.02
N ASN A 63 -8.08 6.61 8.50
CA ASN A 63 -8.19 6.18 7.11
C ASN A 63 -9.21 5.03 6.96
N PRO A 64 -10.36 5.24 6.27
CA PRO A 64 -11.35 4.18 6.07
C PRO A 64 -10.83 3.00 5.24
N ASN A 65 -9.69 3.17 4.56
CA ASN A 65 -9.04 2.15 3.74
C ASN A 65 -7.85 1.47 4.43
N ALA A 66 -7.58 1.79 5.70
CA ALA A 66 -6.46 1.26 6.49
C ALA A 66 -6.35 -0.27 6.45
N ILE A 67 -7.46 -0.98 6.70
CA ILE A 67 -7.47 -2.46 6.73
C ILE A 67 -7.11 -3.05 5.35
N THR A 68 -7.60 -2.43 4.29
CA THR A 68 -7.29 -2.82 2.91
C THR A 68 -5.81 -2.59 2.62
N MET A 69 -5.26 -1.44 3.02
CA MET A 69 -3.84 -1.13 2.90
C MET A 69 -2.97 -2.15 3.66
N ALA A 70 -3.29 -2.43 4.93
CA ALA A 70 -2.58 -3.41 5.73
C ALA A 70 -2.56 -4.80 5.08
N SER A 71 -3.66 -5.21 4.43
CA SER A 71 -3.73 -6.48 3.71
C SER A 71 -2.77 -6.53 2.51
N PHE A 72 -2.67 -5.44 1.75
CA PHE A 72 -1.75 -5.35 0.62
C PHE A 72 -0.29 -5.32 1.03
N LEU A 73 0.04 -4.54 2.07
CA LEU A 73 1.39 -4.49 2.62
C LEU A 73 1.81 -5.86 3.17
N ALA A 74 0.89 -6.60 3.80
CA ALA A 74 1.16 -7.97 4.22
C ALA A 74 1.50 -8.88 3.04
N ASN A 75 0.72 -8.84 1.95
CA ASN A 75 1.02 -9.63 0.75
C ASN A 75 2.37 -9.26 0.13
N LEU A 76 2.70 -7.96 0.07
CA LEU A 76 4.00 -7.50 -0.41
C LEU A 76 5.13 -8.07 0.46
N CYS A 77 4.97 -8.01 1.78
CA CYS A 77 5.96 -8.52 2.72
C CYS A 77 6.15 -10.04 2.66
N GLU A 78 5.12 -10.82 2.36
CA GLU A 78 5.28 -12.27 2.14
C GLU A 78 6.17 -12.60 0.93
N ILE A 79 6.22 -11.71 -0.07
CA ILE A 79 6.96 -11.91 -1.31
C ILE A 79 8.35 -11.28 -1.25
N VAL A 80 8.42 -10.01 -0.86
CA VAL A 80 9.65 -9.22 -0.90
C VAL A 80 10.51 -9.52 0.32
N ARG A 81 9.88 -9.74 1.47
CA ARG A 81 10.47 -9.97 2.81
C ARG A 81 11.35 -8.86 3.36
N ASP A 82 12.14 -8.20 2.54
CA ASP A 82 12.87 -6.98 2.89
C ASP A 82 11.90 -5.78 2.86
N PRO A 83 11.69 -5.06 3.98
CA PRO A 83 10.83 -3.89 3.98
C PRO A 83 11.40 -2.72 3.18
N LYS A 84 12.73 -2.57 3.05
CA LYS A 84 13.38 -1.38 2.47
C LYS A 84 12.74 -0.88 1.15
N PRO A 85 12.62 -1.71 0.09
CA PRO A 85 12.03 -1.25 -1.17
C PRO A 85 10.57 -0.83 -1.04
N ILE A 86 9.82 -1.42 -0.10
CA ILE A 86 8.43 -1.02 0.18
C ILE A 86 8.41 0.35 0.86
N LEU A 87 9.27 0.56 1.87
CA LEU A 87 9.37 1.83 2.62
C LEU A 87 9.76 2.99 1.71
N GLU A 88 10.72 2.78 0.80
CA GLU A 88 11.14 3.78 -0.19
C GLU A 88 9.99 4.20 -1.10
N GLN A 89 9.20 3.23 -1.58
CA GLN A 89 8.06 3.53 -2.44
C GLN A 89 6.92 4.22 -1.69
N ILE A 90 6.67 3.86 -0.43
CA ILE A 90 5.72 4.57 0.44
C ILE A 90 6.15 6.03 0.59
N ALA A 91 7.41 6.29 0.93
CA ALA A 91 7.93 7.64 1.11
C ALA A 91 7.80 8.49 -0.17
N VAL A 92 8.19 7.93 -1.33
CA VAL A 92 8.07 8.62 -2.63
C VAL A 92 6.61 8.94 -2.94
N LYS A 93 5.72 7.95 -2.88
CA LYS A 93 4.31 8.14 -3.29
C LYS A 93 3.53 9.05 -2.36
N CYS A 94 3.91 9.13 -1.09
CA CYS A 94 3.24 9.99 -0.12
C CYS A 94 3.83 11.40 -0.07
N ALA A 95 5.09 11.58 -0.48
CA ALA A 95 5.68 12.90 -0.73
C ALA A 95 5.04 13.62 -1.94
N ASP A 96 4.58 12.88 -2.95
CA ASP A 96 3.91 13.41 -4.16
C ASP A 96 2.52 14.05 -3.91
N GLY A 97 2.13 14.25 -2.66
CA GLY A 97 0.88 14.95 -2.32
C GLY A 97 -0.39 14.12 -2.49
N SER A 98 -0.26 12.81 -2.69
CA SER A 98 -1.37 11.85 -2.59
C SER A 98 -1.81 11.67 -1.14
N LYS A 99 -2.18 12.77 -0.47
CA LYS A 99 -2.64 12.73 0.92
C LYS A 99 -4.02 12.09 0.95
N PHE A 100 -4.13 10.96 1.64
CA PHE A 100 -5.40 10.28 1.88
C PHE A 100 -6.26 11.02 2.93
N THR A 101 -6.23 12.36 2.95
CA THR A 101 -6.82 13.22 3.98
C THR A 101 -8.16 13.82 3.58
N ASP A 102 -8.56 13.82 2.30
CA ASP A 102 -9.88 14.34 1.88
C ASP A 102 -10.98 13.27 2.00
N VAL A 103 -11.22 12.89 3.25
CA VAL A 103 -12.28 11.96 3.66
C VAL A 103 -13.18 12.61 4.71
N LEU A 104 -13.81 13.73 4.34
CA LEU A 104 -15.17 14.05 4.77
C LEU A 104 -15.96 14.43 3.52
#